data_AF-A0A246PZG7-F1
#
_entry.id   AF-A0A246PZG7-F1
#
_cell.length_a   1.000
_cell.length_b   1.000
_cell.length_c   1.000
_cell.angle_alpha   90.00
_cell.angle_beta   90.00
_cell.angle_gamma   90.00
#
_symmetry.space_group_name_H-M   'P 1'
#
loop_
_entity.id
_entity.type
_entity.pdbx_description
1 polymer ?
#
loop_
_entity_poly.entity_id
_entity_poly.type
_entity_poly.pdbx_seq_one_letter_code
_entity_poly.pdbx_strand_id
1 'polypeptide(L)'
;MAVVQVSSTPVANADAKPVIRNSAKIAEGNVLSSIGSVAIANGDSIGSVYRMVRVRSGTRIESLSLICDAVTSAAADVGLYQTAARGGAVVDADFFTAAQTIATASQGLQVAHGNILKAGTASLRLYEALGLTNDPGIEYDVAITLTAAATAAGNVAAKCLYVNSGPG
;
A
#
# COMPACT_ATOMS: atom_id res chain seq x y z
N MET A 1 37.72 14.67 8.66
CA MET A 1 36.51 13.90 9.05
C MET A 1 36.87 12.43 9.01
N ALA A 2 36.53 11.65 10.05
CA ALA A 2 36.72 10.21 10.02
C ALA A 2 35.71 9.56 9.07
N VAL A 3 36.13 8.54 8.34
CA VAL A 3 35.23 7.68 7.55
C VAL A 3 34.52 6.74 8.53
N VAL A 4 33.19 6.70 8.48
CA VAL A 4 32.37 5.85 9.36
C VAL A 4 31.78 4.70 8.56
N GLN A 5 31.85 3.49 9.10
CA GLN A 5 31.16 2.32 8.56
C GLN A 5 30.11 1.86 9.57
N VAL A 6 28.84 1.81 9.13
CA VAL A 6 27.70 1.35 9.94
C VAL A 6 26.88 0.37 9.11
N SER A 7 26.59 -0.80 9.69
CA SER A 7 25.74 -1.82 9.07
C SER A 7 24.28 -1.64 9.46
N SER A 8 23.36 -1.94 8.54
CA SER A 8 21.93 -2.04 8.85
C SER A 8 21.63 -3.33 9.63
N THR A 9 20.52 -3.35 10.38
CA THR A 9 20.15 -4.49 11.22
C THR A 9 20.14 -5.83 10.48
N PRO A 10 19.59 -5.95 9.25
CA PRO A 10 19.60 -7.23 8.55
C PRO A 10 21.01 -7.73 8.22
N VAL A 11 21.93 -6.82 7.89
CA VAL A 11 23.34 -7.15 7.60
C VAL A 11 24.05 -7.55 8.90
N ALA A 12 23.90 -6.75 9.97
CA ALA A 12 24.48 -7.06 11.27
C ALA A 12 24.04 -8.43 11.81
N ASN A 13 22.76 -8.79 11.61
CA ASN A 13 22.21 -10.09 12.00
C ASN A 13 22.83 -11.26 11.21
N ALA A 14 23.04 -11.07 9.91
CA ALA A 14 23.68 -12.07 9.05
C ALA A 14 25.17 -12.29 9.42
N ASP A 15 25.86 -11.21 9.79
CA ASP A 15 27.27 -11.25 10.17
C ASP A 15 27.50 -11.80 11.60
N ALA A 16 26.48 -11.76 12.46
CA ALA A 16 26.55 -12.25 13.84
C ALA A 16 27.04 -13.70 13.94
N LYS A 17 27.71 -14.01 15.05
CA LYS A 17 28.21 -15.36 15.39
C LYS A 17 27.82 -15.69 16.82
N PRO A 18 26.83 -16.58 17.05
CA PRO A 18 26.04 -17.32 16.06
C PRO A 18 25.14 -16.41 15.20
N VAL A 19 24.80 -16.86 13.97
CA VAL A 19 23.99 -16.08 13.02
C VAL A 19 22.59 -15.84 13.58
N ILE A 20 22.16 -14.58 13.56
CA ILE A 20 20.80 -14.19 13.93
C ILE A 20 19.97 -14.20 12.65
N ARG A 21 18.91 -15.02 12.59
CA ARG A 21 18.06 -15.10 11.40
C ARG A 21 17.16 -13.87 11.28
N ASN A 22 17.15 -13.26 10.11
CA ASN A 22 16.19 -12.22 9.77
C ASN A 22 14.80 -12.81 9.54
N SER A 23 13.76 -12.00 9.75
CA SER A 23 12.41 -12.39 9.36
C SER A 23 12.35 -12.59 7.85
N ALA A 24 11.61 -13.61 7.39
CA ALA A 24 11.31 -13.81 5.98
C ALA A 24 10.60 -12.59 5.36
N LYS A 25 9.93 -11.77 6.18
CA LYS A 25 9.34 -10.51 5.72
C LYS A 25 10.38 -9.43 5.43
N ILE A 26 11.65 -9.61 5.77
CA ILE A 26 12.75 -8.64 5.62
C ILE A 26 13.77 -9.14 4.60
N ALA A 27 14.17 -10.41 4.72
CA ALA A 27 15.13 -11.04 3.83
C ALA A 27 14.59 -12.40 3.36
N GLU A 28 14.90 -12.78 2.12
CA GLU A 28 14.62 -14.11 1.55
C GLU A 28 13.13 -14.50 1.46
N GLY A 29 12.21 -13.54 1.60
CA GLY A 29 10.78 -13.76 1.47
C GLY A 29 10.27 -13.78 0.03
N ASN A 30 9.17 -14.51 -0.18
CA ASN A 30 8.46 -14.49 -1.46
C ASN A 30 7.62 -13.22 -1.60
N VAL A 31 7.84 -12.49 -2.69
CA VAL A 31 6.98 -11.37 -3.08
C VAL A 31 5.75 -11.92 -3.79
N LEU A 32 4.58 -11.63 -3.24
CA LEU A 32 3.28 -11.93 -3.81
C LEU A 32 2.72 -10.67 -4.48
N SER A 33 1.84 -10.86 -5.46
CA SER A 33 1.21 -9.77 -6.21
C SER A 33 -0.31 -9.92 -6.18
N SER A 34 -1.01 -8.81 -6.03
CA SER A 34 -2.45 -8.69 -6.25
C SER A 34 -2.73 -7.49 -7.14
N ILE A 35 -3.71 -7.61 -8.03
CA ILE A 35 -4.13 -6.53 -8.93
C ILE A 35 -5.65 -6.52 -9.02
N GLY A 36 -6.23 -5.33 -8.97
CA GLY A 36 -7.65 -5.10 -9.20
C GLY A 36 -7.85 -3.89 -10.11
N SER A 37 -8.87 -3.94 -10.97
CA SER A 37 -9.23 -2.85 -11.87
C SER A 37 -10.73 -2.56 -11.82
N VAL A 38 -11.09 -1.29 -11.98
CA VAL A 38 -12.47 -0.80 -11.94
C VAL A 38 -12.64 0.33 -12.96
N ALA A 39 -13.85 0.47 -13.49
CA ALA A 39 -14.21 1.60 -14.32
C ALA A 39 -14.77 2.73 -13.44
N ILE A 40 -14.26 3.95 -13.66
CA ILE A 40 -14.83 5.20 -13.15
C ILE A 40 -15.81 5.71 -14.21
N ALA A 41 -17.03 6.04 -13.79
CA ALA A 41 -18.03 6.60 -14.67
C ALA A 41 -17.91 8.13 -14.73
N ASN A 42 -18.35 8.70 -15.85
CA ASN A 42 -18.49 10.15 -15.94
C ASN A 42 -19.59 10.62 -14.98
N GLY A 43 -19.29 11.61 -14.15
CA GLY A 43 -20.19 12.15 -13.15
C GLY A 43 -20.07 11.48 -11.77
N ASP A 44 -19.14 10.54 -11.60
CA ASP A 44 -18.84 10.00 -10.28
C ASP A 44 -18.39 11.12 -9.34
N SER A 45 -19.08 11.21 -8.20
CA SER A 45 -18.98 12.34 -7.27
C SER A 45 -17.78 12.23 -6.34
N ILE A 46 -17.41 13.36 -5.73
CA ILE A 46 -16.44 13.40 -4.63
C ILE A 46 -16.92 12.46 -3.51
N GLY A 47 -16.01 11.64 -2.98
CA GLY A 47 -16.31 10.63 -1.96
C GLY A 47 -16.69 9.26 -2.51
N SER A 48 -16.79 9.07 -3.83
CA SER A 48 -16.91 7.73 -4.42
C SER A 48 -15.72 6.86 -4.05
N VAL A 49 -15.97 5.64 -3.56
CA VAL A 49 -14.95 4.70 -3.08
C VAL A 49 -14.91 3.46 -3.96
N TYR A 50 -13.74 3.16 -4.51
CA TYR A 50 -13.48 1.95 -5.29
C TYR A 50 -12.51 1.02 -4.57
N ARG A 51 -12.93 -0.21 -4.28
CA ARG A 51 -12.13 -1.20 -3.55
C ARG A 51 -11.36 -2.08 -4.53
N MET A 52 -10.04 -2.12 -4.41
CA MET A 52 -9.17 -2.63 -5.46
C MET A 52 -8.56 -3.98 -5.11
N VAL A 53 -7.83 -4.06 -4.00
CA VAL A 53 -7.08 -5.25 -3.60
C VAL A 53 -7.22 -5.51 -2.10
N ARG A 54 -7.18 -6.77 -1.71
CA ARG A 54 -7.26 -7.18 -0.29
C ARG A 54 -5.88 -7.57 0.24
N VAL A 55 -5.54 -7.03 1.41
CA VAL A 55 -4.27 -7.28 2.10
C VAL A 55 -4.52 -7.64 3.56
N ARG A 56 -3.68 -8.51 4.15
CA ARG A 56 -3.79 -8.87 5.57
C ARG A 56 -3.02 -7.86 6.42
N SER A 57 -3.49 -7.62 7.65
CA SER A 57 -2.87 -6.73 8.63
C SER A 57 -1.40 -7.06 8.91
N GLY A 58 -1.02 -8.33 8.83
CA GLY A 58 0.37 -8.78 9.03
C GLY A 58 1.30 -8.64 7.81
N THR A 59 0.82 -8.24 6.62
CA THR A 59 1.69 -8.19 5.43
C THR A 59 2.66 -7.02 5.48
N ARG A 60 3.86 -7.18 4.88
CA ARG A 60 4.72 -6.05 4.53
C ARG A 60 4.40 -5.64 3.10
N ILE A 61 4.03 -4.39 2.88
CA ILE A 61 3.85 -3.84 1.53
C ILE A 61 5.23 -3.54 0.95
N GLU A 62 5.50 -4.00 -0.26
CA GLU A 62 6.73 -3.69 -1.00
C GLU A 62 6.51 -2.54 -1.97
N SER A 63 5.37 -2.54 -2.65
CA SER A 63 5.03 -1.51 -3.62
C SER A 63 3.53 -1.47 -3.83
N LEU A 64 3.00 -0.27 -4.02
CA LEU A 64 1.64 -0.05 -4.49
C LEU A 64 1.71 0.89 -5.69
N SER A 65 1.20 0.43 -6.82
CA SER A 65 1.22 1.15 -8.09
C SER A 65 -0.20 1.42 -8.56
N LEU A 66 -0.48 2.66 -8.96
CA LEU A 66 -1.70 3.02 -9.68
C LEU A 66 -1.44 3.06 -11.18
N ILE A 67 -2.31 2.38 -11.92
CA ILE A 67 -2.40 2.42 -13.37
C ILE A 67 -3.75 3.02 -13.68
N CYS A 68 -3.82 4.06 -14.50
CA CYS A 68 -5.09 4.67 -14.85
C CYS A 68 -5.09 5.16 -16.28
N ASP A 69 -6.28 5.18 -16.86
CA ASP A 69 -6.57 6.01 -18.02
C ASP A 69 -6.61 7.49 -17.60
N ALA A 70 -6.73 8.40 -18.57
CA ALA A 70 -6.93 9.81 -18.27
C ALA A 70 -8.39 10.05 -17.81
N VAL A 71 -8.59 10.14 -16.50
CA VAL A 71 -9.91 10.45 -15.89
C VAL A 71 -9.97 11.93 -15.60
N THR A 72 -10.35 12.73 -16.61
CA THR A 72 -10.33 14.21 -16.58
C THR A 72 -10.86 14.79 -15.26
N SER A 73 -10.13 15.78 -14.74
CA SER A 73 -10.37 16.51 -13.48
C SER A 73 -10.37 15.68 -12.19
N ALA A 74 -10.18 14.36 -12.25
CA ALA A 74 -10.24 13.53 -11.06
C ALA A 74 -8.91 13.45 -10.31
N ALA A 75 -9.03 13.44 -8.99
CA ALA A 75 -7.98 13.16 -8.03
C ALA A 75 -8.53 12.23 -6.96
N ALA A 76 -7.68 11.43 -6.34
CA ALA A 76 -8.11 10.44 -5.36
C ALA A 76 -7.10 10.21 -4.24
N ASP A 77 -7.61 9.90 -3.06
CA ASP A 77 -6.83 9.35 -1.96
C ASP A 77 -6.71 7.82 -2.13
N VAL A 78 -5.56 7.27 -1.74
CA VAL A 78 -5.36 5.82 -1.69
C VAL A 78 -5.12 5.41 -0.26
N GLY A 79 -6.04 4.62 0.27
CA GLY A 79 -6.09 4.32 1.69
C GLY A 79 -6.46 2.87 1.99
N LEU A 80 -6.74 2.64 3.27
CA LEU A 80 -7.16 1.36 3.84
C LEU A 80 -8.57 1.46 4.39
N TYR A 81 -9.36 0.47 4.03
CA TYR A 81 -10.74 0.31 4.47
C TYR A 81 -10.89 -1.07 5.10
N GLN A 82 -11.79 -1.19 6.08
CA GLN A 82 -12.25 -2.49 6.53
C GLN A 82 -12.95 -3.20 5.37
N THR A 83 -12.92 -4.53 5.36
CA THR A 83 -13.62 -5.29 4.33
C THR A 83 -15.13 -5.06 4.41
N ALA A 84 -15.84 -5.26 3.29
CA ALA A 84 -17.30 -5.17 3.25
C ALA A 84 -17.97 -6.06 4.31
N ALA A 85 -17.42 -7.25 4.58
CA ALA A 85 -17.90 -8.17 5.61
C ALA A 85 -17.79 -7.61 7.05
N ARG A 86 -16.98 -6.57 7.27
CA ARG A 86 -16.78 -5.91 8.56
C ARG A 86 -17.38 -4.51 8.62
N GLY A 87 -18.30 -4.17 7.70
CA GLY A 87 -18.98 -2.88 7.66
C GLY A 87 -18.33 -1.83 6.78
N GLY A 88 -17.18 -2.13 6.14
CA GLY A 88 -16.62 -1.29 5.10
C GLY A 88 -16.08 0.07 5.55
N ALA A 89 -15.93 0.31 6.85
CA ALA A 89 -15.50 1.60 7.38
C ALA A 89 -14.10 2.02 6.90
N VAL A 90 -13.89 3.33 6.78
CA VAL A 90 -12.57 3.92 6.54
C VAL A 90 -11.68 3.60 7.74
N VAL A 91 -10.50 3.05 7.51
CA VAL A 91 -9.47 2.92 8.55
C VAL A 91 -8.59 4.16 8.51
N ASP A 92 -8.07 4.45 7.31
CA ASP A 92 -7.26 5.62 7.01
C ASP A 92 -7.38 5.89 5.50
N ALA A 93 -7.95 7.04 5.14
CA ALA A 93 -8.32 7.35 3.75
C ALA A 93 -7.12 7.67 2.86
N ASP A 94 -6.06 8.24 3.43
CA ASP A 94 -4.87 8.73 2.73
C ASP A 94 -3.58 8.00 3.16
N PHE A 95 -3.73 6.82 3.76
CA PHE A 95 -2.65 5.99 4.28
C PHE A 95 -1.47 5.81 3.31
N PHE A 96 -1.72 5.63 2.01
CA PHE A 96 -0.64 5.50 1.02
C PHE A 96 -0.30 6.84 0.36
N THR A 97 -1.30 7.52 -0.20
CA THR A 97 -1.15 8.83 -0.81
C THR A 97 -2.44 9.64 -0.70
N ALA A 98 -2.30 10.96 -0.58
CA ALA A 98 -3.40 11.91 -0.56
C ALA A 98 -3.47 12.67 -1.90
N ALA A 99 -4.69 12.96 -2.36
CA ALA A 99 -4.99 13.81 -3.50
C ALA A 99 -4.19 13.49 -4.77
N GLN A 100 -3.95 12.20 -5.03
CA GLN A 100 -3.23 11.76 -6.22
C GLN A 100 -4.06 12.04 -7.46
N THR A 101 -3.54 12.90 -8.34
CA THR A 101 -4.18 13.16 -9.64
C THR A 101 -4.20 11.89 -10.49
N ILE A 102 -5.37 11.61 -11.06
CA ILE A 102 -5.61 10.57 -12.08
C ILE A 102 -6.16 11.18 -13.38
N ALA A 103 -6.05 12.52 -13.51
CA ALA A 103 -6.48 13.26 -14.69
C ALA A 103 -5.66 12.96 -15.93
N THR A 104 -4.43 12.45 -15.75
CA THR A 104 -3.54 12.02 -16.82
C THR A 104 -3.37 10.51 -16.76
N ALA A 105 -3.31 9.87 -17.92
CA ALA A 105 -3.03 8.44 -17.99
C ALA A 105 -1.67 8.13 -17.34
N SER A 106 -1.62 7.04 -16.59
CA SER A 106 -0.45 6.59 -15.85
C SER A 106 -0.29 5.08 -15.99
N GLN A 107 0.94 4.64 -16.26
CA GLN A 107 1.27 3.25 -16.52
C GLN A 107 1.89 2.53 -15.31
N GLY A 108 1.74 3.08 -14.10
CA GLY A 108 2.28 2.48 -12.88
C GLY A 108 2.93 3.47 -11.93
N LEU A 109 2.19 4.52 -11.57
CA LEU A 109 2.65 5.50 -10.59
C LEU A 109 2.77 4.85 -9.20
N GLN A 110 3.95 4.94 -8.58
CA GLN A 110 4.16 4.46 -7.22
C GLN A 110 3.50 5.40 -6.21
N VAL A 111 2.57 4.87 -5.41
CA VAL A 111 1.79 5.65 -4.44
C VAL A 111 2.08 5.31 -2.98
N ALA A 112 2.80 4.22 -2.69
CA ALA A 112 3.18 3.89 -1.30
C ALA A 112 4.48 4.58 -0.84
N HIS A 113 5.31 5.05 -1.77
CA HIS A 113 6.57 5.71 -1.48
C HIS A 113 6.33 7.14 -1.00
N GLY A 114 7.04 7.55 0.06
CA GLY A 114 6.92 8.90 0.64
C GLY A 114 6.06 8.97 1.91
N ASN A 115 5.04 8.10 2.05
CA ASN A 115 4.22 8.06 3.27
C ASN A 115 4.59 6.86 4.18
N ILE A 116 4.27 5.65 3.72
CA ILE A 116 4.46 4.41 4.50
C ILE A 116 5.76 3.68 4.14
N LEU A 117 6.28 3.83 2.92
CA LEU A 117 7.58 3.29 2.50
C LEU A 117 8.64 4.40 2.57
N LYS A 118 8.91 4.88 3.79
CA LYS A 118 10.02 5.81 4.10
C LYS A 118 11.14 5.07 4.84
N ALA A 119 12.33 5.68 4.90
CA ALA A 119 13.55 5.06 5.44
C ALA A 119 13.38 4.40 6.83
N GLY A 120 12.48 4.91 7.68
CA GLY A 120 12.20 4.36 9.00
C GLY A 120 11.03 3.37 9.09
N THR A 121 10.19 3.26 8.06
CA THR A 121 8.94 2.46 8.12
C THR A 121 8.79 1.45 6.99
N ALA A 122 9.66 1.46 5.98
CA ALA A 122 9.59 0.54 4.83
C ALA A 122 9.70 -0.94 5.22
N SER A 123 10.31 -1.26 6.36
CA SER A 123 10.40 -2.62 6.90
C SER A 123 9.20 -3.05 7.75
N LEU A 124 8.28 -2.13 8.08
CA LEU A 124 7.18 -2.40 8.99
C LEU A 124 6.04 -3.17 8.31
N ARG A 125 5.33 -3.96 9.11
CA ARG A 125 4.07 -4.59 8.70
C ARG A 125 2.95 -3.57 8.66
N LEU A 126 1.86 -3.89 7.96
CA LEU A 126 0.73 -2.99 7.79
C LEU A 126 0.13 -2.52 9.13
N TYR A 127 -0.07 -3.43 10.10
CA TYR A 127 -0.58 -3.05 11.42
C TYR A 127 0.40 -2.15 12.21
N GLU A 128 1.71 -2.37 12.06
CA GLU A 128 2.75 -1.56 12.73
C GLU A 128 2.80 -0.16 12.12
N ALA A 129 2.68 -0.06 10.79
CA ALA A 129 2.60 1.19 10.07
C ALA A 129 1.30 1.97 10.41
N LEU A 130 0.22 1.26 10.79
CA LEU A 130 -1.00 1.85 11.35
C LEU A 130 -0.88 2.25 12.83
N GLY A 131 0.27 2.00 13.48
CA GLY A 131 0.48 2.31 14.89
C GLY A 131 -0.16 1.32 15.87
N LEU A 132 -0.63 0.17 15.41
CA LEU A 132 -1.19 -0.88 16.27
C LEU A 132 -0.06 -1.67 16.95
N THR A 133 -0.22 -1.94 18.24
CA THR A 133 0.79 -2.68 19.03
C THR A 133 0.77 -4.18 18.76
N ASN A 134 -0.37 -4.74 18.36
CA ASN A 134 -0.54 -6.16 18.09
C ASN A 134 -1.28 -6.37 16.78
N ASP A 135 -0.97 -7.47 16.09
CA ASP A 135 -1.64 -7.81 14.84
C ASP A 135 -3.11 -8.19 15.10
N PRO A 136 -4.08 -7.46 14.53
CA PRO A 136 -5.49 -7.81 14.67
C PRO A 136 -5.89 -9.08 13.89
N GLY A 137 -5.02 -9.58 12.99
CA GLY A 137 -5.29 -10.77 12.19
C GLY A 137 -6.45 -10.60 11.20
N ILE A 138 -6.66 -9.37 10.71
CA ILE A 138 -7.79 -9.03 9.84
C ILE A 138 -7.32 -8.67 8.43
N GLU A 139 -8.26 -8.67 7.50
CA GLU A 139 -8.04 -8.19 6.14
C GLU A 139 -8.53 -6.76 6.00
N TYR A 140 -7.83 -6.00 5.17
CA TYR A 140 -8.17 -4.65 4.76
C TYR A 140 -8.29 -4.61 3.24
N ASP A 141 -9.22 -3.81 2.74
CA ASP A 141 -9.31 -3.48 1.32
C ASP A 141 -8.52 -2.18 1.09
N VAL A 142 -7.58 -2.21 0.15
CA VAL A 142 -6.99 -0.99 -0.40
C VAL A 142 -8.04 -0.36 -1.30
N ALA A 143 -8.38 0.89 -1.02
CA ALA A 143 -9.42 1.61 -1.76
C ALA A 143 -8.89 2.93 -2.30
N ILE A 144 -9.54 3.38 -3.38
CA ILE A 144 -9.33 4.66 -4.04
C ILE A 144 -10.58 5.50 -3.79
N THR A 145 -10.42 6.69 -3.20
CA THR A 145 -11.53 7.57 -2.85
C THR A 145 -11.39 8.89 -3.59
N LEU A 146 -12.38 9.27 -4.40
CA LEU A 146 -12.31 10.51 -5.18
C LEU A 146 -12.31 11.74 -4.28
N THR A 147 -11.30 12.59 -4.43
CA THR A 147 -11.22 13.93 -3.83
C THR A 147 -11.63 15.03 -4.80
N ALA A 148 -11.67 14.72 -6.10
CA ALA A 148 -12.27 15.56 -7.13
C ALA A 148 -13.18 14.71 -8.03
N ALA A 149 -14.31 15.28 -8.45
CA ALA A 149 -15.29 14.59 -9.27
C ALA A 149 -14.72 14.21 -10.65
N ALA A 150 -15.14 13.06 -11.16
CA ALA A 150 -14.76 12.60 -12.49
C ALA A 150 -15.65 13.24 -13.55
N THR A 151 -15.04 13.99 -14.47
CA THR A 151 -15.75 14.60 -15.62
C THR A 151 -15.58 13.80 -16.91
N ALA A 152 -14.85 12.68 -16.84
CA ALA A 152 -14.72 11.70 -17.90
C ALA A 152 -14.70 10.28 -17.31
N ALA A 153 -15.09 9.30 -18.11
CA ALA A 153 -14.97 7.90 -17.75
C ALA A 153 -13.58 7.37 -18.10
N GLY A 154 -13.13 6.35 -17.37
CA GLY A 154 -11.86 5.67 -17.62
C GLY A 154 -11.63 4.54 -16.63
N ASN A 155 -10.61 3.72 -16.83
CA ASN A 155 -10.28 2.65 -15.90
C ASN A 155 -9.17 3.07 -14.94
N VAL A 156 -9.26 2.55 -13.73
CA VAL A 156 -8.18 2.62 -12.74
C VAL A 156 -7.90 1.22 -12.24
N ALA A 157 -6.63 0.88 -12.11
CA ALA A 157 -6.15 -0.36 -11.54
C ALA A 157 -5.10 -0.09 -10.46
N ALA A 158 -5.14 -0.88 -9.39
CA ALA A 158 -4.13 -0.84 -8.34
C ALA A 158 -3.41 -2.20 -8.30
N LYS A 159 -2.08 -2.15 -8.38
CA LYS A 159 -1.21 -3.31 -8.25
C LYS A 159 -0.42 -3.22 -6.96
N CYS A 160 -0.61 -4.19 -6.08
CA CYS A 160 0.07 -4.29 -4.80
C CYS A 160 1.04 -5.47 -4.80
N LEU A 161 2.31 -5.19 -4.51
CA LEU A 161 3.33 -6.18 -4.23
C LEU A 161 3.52 -6.23 -2.72
N TYR A 162 3.47 -7.42 -2.13
CA TYR A 162 3.58 -7.60 -0.68
C TYR A 162 4.22 -8.93 -0.32
N VAL A 163 4.82 -8.98 0.87
CA VAL A 163 5.39 -10.19 1.45
C VAL A 163 4.50 -10.67 2.58
N ASN A 164 3.98 -11.88 2.46
CA ASN A 164 3.24 -12.53 3.55
C ASN A 164 4.14 -13.53 4.28
N SER A 165 3.92 -13.69 5.58
CA SER A 165 4.38 -14.91 6.26
C SER A 165 3.39 -16.01 5.88
N GLY A 166 3.86 -17.23 5.63
CA GLY A 166 3.00 -18.36 5.25
C GLY A 166 1.79 -18.56 6.18
N PRO A 167 0.81 -19.39 5.79
CA PRO A 167 -0.39 -19.61 6.59
C PRO A 167 0.03 -20.14 7.97
N GLY A 168 -0.16 -19.33 8.99
CA GLY A 168 -0.30 -19.81 10.37
C GLY A 168 -1.76 -20.12 10.64
#